data_AF-A0A4S4K771-F1
#
_entry.id   AF-A0A4S4K771-F1
#
_cell.length_a   1.000
_cell.length_b   1.000
_cell.length_c   1.000
_cell.angle_alpha   90.00
_cell.angle_beta   90.00
_cell.angle_gamma   90.00
#
_symmetry.space_group_name_H-M   'P 1'
#
loop_
_entity.id
_entity.type
_entity.pdbx_description
1 polymer ?
#
loop_
_entity_poly.entity_id
_entity_poly.type
_entity_poly.pdbx_seq_one_letter_code
_entity_poly.pdbx_strand_id
1 'polypeptide(L)'
;MASDDDIQELAVNSSKRPRSPSTDDEKLPPTPKAVKIIDHSGRARQQDYDAVVKHIIKTAIDLYEVKLLTVSAFPLQSMEADWVTEVWTEACQHEGVKYRITPDLYKMLTRRGTHLRSELKIKARKTVAMYYKLKPGQSTSAKEKNKRLIVKLLQETGPDRNLFIYPVKEQAREPATRQHIYRHPAIGNIINEYVFGDRNLLGVLYTEYFGDQLPKPTIALAATFIEFCLKEWAEGHFDDATFTVSKNSTIFASHLADLDKFQRLTMQFDLYRDITDSAHTAGRMPDKVFEDMLKAYEERETTESESEVPDKSSDIE
;
A
#
# COMPACT_ATOMS: atom_id res chain seq x y z
N MET A 1 -9.55 66.08 54.33
CA MET A 1 -10.28 67.34 54.06
C MET A 1 -9.33 68.30 53.36
N ALA A 2 -9.86 68.99 52.34
CA ALA A 2 -9.28 69.89 51.32
C ALA A 2 -8.76 69.19 50.03
N SER A 3 -9.61 68.91 49.01
CA SER A 3 -10.06 69.67 47.78
C SER A 3 -9.21 69.28 46.53
N ASP A 4 -9.72 68.68 45.44
CA ASP A 4 -10.60 69.19 44.33
C ASP A 4 -10.05 70.50 43.71
N ASP A 5 -9.82 70.70 42.40
CA ASP A 5 -10.47 70.16 41.19
C ASP A 5 -9.66 70.42 39.88
N ASP A 6 -10.08 69.71 38.82
CA ASP A 6 -10.02 70.03 37.38
C ASP A 6 -8.74 69.84 36.53
N ILE A 7 -8.67 68.64 35.93
CA ILE A 7 -7.97 68.35 34.68
C ILE A 7 -8.98 68.53 33.53
N GLN A 8 -8.73 69.47 32.62
CA GLN A 8 -9.44 69.54 31.34
C GLN A 8 -8.48 69.43 30.16
N GLU A 9 -8.77 68.40 29.36
CA GLU A 9 -8.08 67.88 28.20
C GLU A 9 -8.18 68.83 27.00
N LEU A 10 -7.04 69.24 26.41
CA LEU A 10 -6.99 69.85 25.09
C LEU A 10 -5.86 69.21 24.27
N ALA A 11 -6.27 68.29 23.39
CA ALA A 11 -5.45 67.61 22.41
C ALA A 11 -4.92 68.60 21.35
N VAL A 12 -3.60 68.65 21.17
CA VAL A 12 -2.95 69.40 20.09
C VAL A 12 -2.66 68.47 18.92
N ASN A 13 -3.28 68.82 17.81
CA ASN A 13 -3.23 68.20 16.50
C ASN A 13 -1.82 68.36 15.87
N SER A 14 -1.18 67.27 15.43
CA SER A 14 -0.05 67.33 14.51
C SER A 14 -0.23 66.38 13.33
N SER A 15 -0.46 66.98 12.17
CA SER A 15 -0.62 66.33 10.87
C SER A 15 0.60 65.49 10.48
N LYS A 16 0.38 64.21 10.14
CA LYS A 16 1.25 63.43 9.26
C LYS A 16 0.43 62.86 8.11
N ARG A 17 0.91 63.11 6.89
CA ARG A 17 0.30 62.89 5.57
C ARG A 17 -0.32 61.49 5.38
N PRO A 18 -1.42 61.36 4.62
CA PRO A 18 -1.93 60.06 4.20
C PRO A 18 -0.95 59.42 3.21
N ARG A 19 -0.59 58.15 3.44
CA ARG A 19 0.12 57.33 2.46
C ARG A 19 -0.85 56.98 1.33
N SER A 20 -0.45 57.26 0.10
CA SER A 20 -1.16 56.88 -1.12
C SER A 20 -1.44 55.37 -1.16
N PRO A 21 -2.56 54.94 -1.79
CA PRO A 21 -2.88 53.53 -1.93
C PRO A 21 -1.88 52.87 -2.89
N SER A 22 -1.21 51.82 -2.44
CA SER A 22 -0.50 50.92 -3.34
C SER A 22 -1.55 50.18 -4.16
N THR A 23 -1.64 50.50 -5.43
CA THR A 23 -2.29 49.67 -6.45
C THR A 23 -1.44 48.42 -6.70
N ASP A 24 -2.10 47.35 -7.15
CA ASP A 24 -1.54 46.10 -7.69
C ASP A 24 -1.38 44.90 -6.75
N ASP A 25 -2.33 44.70 -5.83
CA ASP A 25 -2.87 43.35 -5.62
C ASP A 25 -4.11 43.23 -6.52
N GLU A 26 -3.90 42.94 -7.81
CA GLU A 26 -4.96 42.43 -8.66
C GLU A 26 -5.58 41.22 -7.96
N LYS A 27 -6.83 41.37 -7.52
CA LYS A 27 -7.66 40.26 -7.03
C LYS A 27 -7.80 39.24 -8.17
N LEU A 28 -6.85 38.31 -8.25
CA LEU A 28 -7.00 37.09 -9.04
C LEU A 28 -8.39 36.52 -8.70
N PRO A 29 -9.21 36.20 -9.71
CA PRO A 29 -10.54 35.69 -9.45
C PRO A 29 -10.43 34.46 -8.52
N PRO A 30 -11.35 34.33 -7.54
CA PRO A 30 -11.31 33.21 -6.62
C PRO A 30 -11.31 31.91 -7.44
N THR A 31 -10.36 31.03 -7.13
CA THR A 31 -10.21 29.76 -7.86
C THR A 31 -11.56 29.05 -7.94
N PRO A 32 -12.04 28.72 -9.16
CA PRO A 32 -13.39 28.19 -9.34
C PRO A 32 -13.53 26.86 -8.60
N LYS A 33 -14.74 26.58 -8.10
CA LYS A 33 -15.06 25.29 -7.51
C LYS A 33 -15.43 24.31 -8.62
N ALA A 34 -15.03 23.04 -8.47
CA ALA A 34 -15.56 21.96 -9.29
C ALA A 34 -16.98 21.61 -8.84
N VAL A 35 -18.00 22.22 -9.48
CA VAL A 35 -19.41 22.07 -9.13
C VAL A 35 -20.07 21.02 -10.03
N LYS A 36 -21.08 20.32 -9.50
CA LYS A 36 -21.90 19.39 -10.29
C LYS A 36 -22.70 20.14 -11.35
N ILE A 37 -22.82 19.55 -12.52
CA ILE A 37 -23.76 19.95 -13.58
C ILE A 37 -25.11 19.23 -13.45
N ILE A 38 -25.16 18.09 -12.74
CA ILE A 38 -26.38 17.35 -12.42
C ILE A 38 -26.60 17.41 -10.93
N ASP A 39 -27.69 18.04 -10.50
CA ASP A 39 -28.07 18.08 -9.08
C ASP A 39 -29.06 16.97 -8.73
N HIS A 40 -28.77 16.26 -7.64
CA HIS A 40 -29.65 15.24 -7.08
C HIS A 40 -29.32 14.99 -5.60
N SER A 41 -30.30 14.49 -4.84
CA SER A 41 -30.16 14.18 -3.41
C SER A 41 -29.21 13.01 -3.09
N GLY A 42 -28.81 12.24 -4.10
CA GLY A 42 -27.88 11.11 -3.98
C GLY A 42 -26.42 11.52 -3.78
N ARG A 43 -25.58 10.51 -3.49
CA ARG A 43 -24.12 10.66 -3.40
C ARG A 43 -23.56 11.15 -4.73
N ALA A 44 -22.64 12.12 -4.68
CA ALA A 44 -21.92 12.60 -5.85
C ALA A 44 -21.25 11.46 -6.61
N ARG A 45 -21.39 11.47 -7.93
CA ARG A 45 -20.76 10.55 -8.88
C ARG A 45 -19.92 11.36 -9.85
N GLN A 46 -18.89 10.73 -10.41
CA GLN A 46 -18.09 11.32 -11.47
C GLN A 46 -18.95 11.81 -12.65
N GLN A 47 -20.05 11.09 -12.96
CA GLN A 47 -20.98 11.46 -14.03
C GLN A 47 -21.68 12.81 -13.84
N ASP A 48 -21.76 13.30 -12.59
CA ASP A 48 -22.46 14.52 -12.24
C ASP A 48 -21.65 15.79 -12.58
N TYR A 49 -20.43 15.67 -13.08
CA TYR A 49 -19.51 16.78 -13.40
C TYR A 49 -19.32 16.95 -14.92
N ASP A 50 -18.80 18.11 -15.35
CA ASP A 50 -18.43 18.34 -16.75
C ASP A 50 -17.25 17.46 -17.20
N ALA A 51 -16.96 17.45 -18.50
CA ALA A 51 -15.94 16.59 -19.09
C ALA A 51 -14.53 16.84 -18.52
N VAL A 52 -14.14 18.09 -18.29
CA VAL A 52 -12.81 18.44 -17.77
C VAL A 52 -12.69 17.95 -16.34
N VAL A 53 -13.66 18.28 -15.49
CA VAL A 53 -13.67 17.84 -14.09
C VAL A 53 -13.74 16.32 -13.98
N LYS A 54 -14.42 15.62 -14.89
CA LYS A 54 -14.42 14.15 -14.96
C LYS A 54 -13.02 13.57 -15.16
N HIS A 55 -12.20 14.18 -16.01
CA HIS A 55 -10.81 13.74 -16.22
C HIS A 55 -9.96 13.99 -14.98
N ILE A 56 -10.07 15.18 -14.38
CA ILE A 56 -9.38 15.49 -13.10
C ILE A 56 -9.75 14.48 -12.01
N ILE A 57 -11.05 14.17 -11.85
CA ILE A 57 -11.52 13.19 -10.87
C ILE A 57 -10.88 11.83 -11.11
N LYS A 58 -10.81 11.38 -12.37
CA LYS A 58 -10.21 10.09 -12.72
C LYS A 58 -8.73 10.06 -12.31
N THR A 59 -7.95 11.03 -12.76
CA THR A 59 -6.51 11.13 -12.44
C THR A 59 -6.28 11.23 -10.94
N ALA A 60 -7.07 12.04 -10.23
CA ALA A 60 -6.96 12.17 -8.78
C ALA A 60 -7.31 10.88 -8.03
N ILE A 61 -8.29 10.11 -8.51
CA ILE A 61 -8.61 8.78 -7.97
C ILE A 61 -7.43 7.84 -8.13
N ASP A 62 -6.87 7.77 -9.35
CA ASP A 62 -5.77 6.86 -9.66
C ASP A 62 -4.53 7.19 -8.80
N LEU A 63 -4.15 8.47 -8.72
CA LEU A 63 -3.05 8.95 -7.87
C LEU A 63 -3.29 8.69 -6.37
N TYR A 64 -4.53 8.83 -5.90
CA TYR A 64 -4.87 8.54 -4.50
C TYR A 64 -4.74 7.04 -4.19
N GLU A 65 -5.17 6.16 -5.10
CA GLU A 65 -4.98 4.72 -4.95
C GLU A 65 -3.53 4.30 -5.04
N VAL A 66 -2.74 4.95 -5.89
CA VAL A 66 -1.28 4.76 -5.90
C VAL A 66 -0.71 5.08 -4.52
N LYS A 67 -1.05 6.21 -3.89
CA LYS A 67 -0.59 6.52 -2.52
C LYS A 67 -1.01 5.47 -1.48
N LEU A 68 -2.23 4.92 -1.61
CA LEU A 68 -2.68 3.83 -0.74
C LEU A 68 -1.82 2.56 -0.92
N LEU A 69 -1.40 2.25 -2.14
CA LEU A 69 -0.60 1.07 -2.45
C LEU A 69 0.89 1.25 -2.10
N THR A 70 1.43 2.44 -2.30
CA THR A 70 2.88 2.70 -2.24
C THR A 70 3.33 3.36 -0.94
N VAL A 71 2.42 4.01 -0.20
CA VAL A 71 2.73 4.72 1.05
C VAL A 71 2.04 4.07 2.25
N SER A 72 0.71 4.01 2.27
CA SER A 72 -0.04 3.33 3.34
C SER A 72 -1.49 3.05 2.94
N ALA A 73 -1.90 1.79 3.05
CA ALA A 73 -3.28 1.37 2.79
C ALA A 73 -4.26 1.74 3.91
N PHE A 74 -3.72 2.20 5.05
CA PHE A 74 -4.47 2.60 6.25
C PHE A 74 -3.97 3.99 6.70
N PRO A 75 -4.19 5.03 5.89
CA PRO A 75 -3.72 6.37 6.22
C PRO A 75 -4.44 6.92 7.46
N LEU A 76 -3.74 7.77 8.21
CA LEU A 76 -4.36 8.60 9.24
C LEU A 76 -5.19 9.71 8.59
N GLN A 77 -6.15 10.26 9.32
CA GLN A 77 -7.04 11.31 8.80
C GLN A 77 -6.27 12.55 8.31
N SER A 78 -5.16 12.92 8.96
CA SER A 78 -4.30 14.01 8.50
C SER A 78 -3.63 13.68 7.16
N MET A 79 -3.10 12.46 7.02
CA MET A 79 -2.51 11.98 5.76
C MET A 79 -3.54 11.96 4.64
N GLU A 80 -4.78 11.52 4.90
CA GLU A 80 -5.85 11.56 3.91
C GLU A 80 -6.12 13.00 3.43
N ALA A 81 -6.15 13.97 4.34
CA ALA A 81 -6.40 15.36 4.01
C ALA A 81 -5.28 15.96 3.13
N ASP A 82 -4.03 15.67 3.47
CA ASP A 82 -2.86 16.10 2.72
C ASP A 82 -2.84 15.47 1.33
N TRP A 83 -3.02 14.15 1.26
CA TRP A 83 -3.03 13.41 -0.01
C TRP A 83 -4.13 13.86 -0.93
N VAL A 84 -5.35 14.06 -0.42
CA VAL A 84 -6.47 14.54 -1.23
C VAL A 84 -6.17 15.92 -1.83
N THR A 85 -5.52 16.80 -1.08
CA THR A 85 -5.13 18.13 -1.56
C THR A 85 -4.03 18.02 -2.62
N GLU A 86 -3.04 17.17 -2.38
CA GLU A 86 -1.92 16.91 -3.28
C GLU A 86 -2.38 16.35 -4.62
N VAL A 87 -3.07 15.19 -4.62
CA VAL A 87 -3.50 14.50 -5.84
C VAL A 87 -4.51 15.30 -6.65
N TRP A 88 -5.35 16.10 -5.98
CA TRP A 88 -6.29 17.00 -6.67
C TRP A 88 -5.56 18.14 -7.37
N THR A 89 -4.56 18.72 -6.70
CA THR A 89 -3.74 19.79 -7.26
C THR A 89 -2.95 19.30 -8.46
N GLU A 90 -2.33 18.13 -8.34
CA GLU A 90 -1.60 17.46 -9.41
C GLU A 90 -2.49 17.13 -10.61
N ALA A 91 -3.66 16.54 -10.37
CA ALA A 91 -4.63 16.25 -11.43
C ALA A 91 -5.14 17.53 -12.13
N CYS A 92 -5.33 18.63 -11.39
CA CYS A 92 -5.68 19.92 -12.00
C CYS A 92 -4.54 20.47 -12.88
N GLN A 93 -3.29 20.33 -12.44
CA GLN A 93 -2.11 20.77 -13.20
C GLN A 93 -1.97 20.00 -14.51
N HIS A 94 -2.23 18.69 -14.52
CA HIS A 94 -2.20 17.86 -15.73
C HIS A 94 -3.20 18.35 -16.79
N GLU A 95 -4.35 18.86 -16.37
CA GLU A 95 -5.39 19.39 -17.25
C GLU A 95 -5.22 20.90 -17.53
N GLY A 96 -4.17 21.55 -17.03
CA GLY A 96 -3.90 22.98 -17.24
C GLY A 96 -4.94 23.91 -16.60
N VAL A 97 -5.67 23.44 -15.59
CA VAL A 97 -6.74 24.19 -14.91
C VAL A 97 -6.48 24.30 -13.42
N LYS A 98 -7.27 25.14 -12.74
CA LYS A 98 -7.19 25.29 -11.29
C LYS A 98 -8.58 25.25 -10.70
N TYR A 99 -8.92 24.13 -10.05
CA TYR A 99 -10.17 23.98 -9.31
C TYR A 99 -9.92 23.79 -7.83
N ARG A 100 -10.75 24.44 -7.01
CA ARG A 100 -10.82 24.12 -5.59
C ARG A 100 -11.59 22.82 -5.39
N ILE A 101 -11.02 21.91 -4.60
CA ILE A 101 -11.70 20.69 -4.20
C ILE A 101 -12.94 20.98 -3.36
N THR A 102 -14.01 20.22 -3.58
CA THR A 102 -15.26 20.31 -2.82
C THR A 102 -15.38 19.18 -1.79
N PRO A 103 -16.20 19.31 -0.74
CA PRO A 103 -16.41 18.24 0.24
C PRO A 103 -16.92 16.93 -0.36
N ASP A 104 -17.69 17.00 -1.46
CA ASP A 104 -18.19 15.82 -2.17
C ASP A 104 -17.05 15.08 -2.89
N LEU A 105 -16.15 15.82 -3.53
CA LEU A 105 -14.96 15.27 -4.18
C LEU A 105 -13.96 14.71 -3.18
N TYR A 106 -13.77 15.39 -2.05
CA TYR A 106 -12.98 14.88 -0.93
C TYR A 106 -13.49 13.51 -0.48
N LYS A 107 -14.80 13.39 -0.23
CA LYS A 107 -15.43 12.12 0.15
C LYS A 107 -15.33 11.06 -0.94
N MET A 108 -15.35 11.47 -2.22
CA MET A 108 -15.21 10.54 -3.34
C MET A 108 -13.80 9.91 -3.36
N LEU A 109 -12.76 10.72 -3.15
CA LEU A 109 -11.38 10.27 -3.12
C LEU A 109 -11.11 9.37 -1.90
N THR A 110 -11.44 9.80 -0.68
CA THR A 110 -11.16 8.98 0.52
C THR A 110 -11.94 7.65 0.55
N ARG A 111 -13.10 7.57 -0.09
CA ARG A 111 -13.84 6.31 -0.25
C ARG A 111 -13.07 5.25 -1.04
N ARG A 112 -12.13 5.64 -1.90
CA ARG A 112 -11.30 4.70 -2.67
C ARG A 112 -10.55 3.75 -1.75
N GLY A 113 -10.11 4.18 -0.56
CA GLY A 113 -9.49 3.30 0.43
C GLY A 113 -10.37 2.11 0.83
N THR A 114 -11.68 2.32 0.99
CA THR A 114 -12.61 1.23 1.30
C THR A 114 -12.88 0.35 0.08
N HIS A 115 -13.00 0.93 -1.11
CA HIS A 115 -13.19 0.17 -2.35
C HIS A 115 -11.99 -0.75 -2.64
N LEU A 116 -10.78 -0.18 -2.62
CA LEU A 116 -9.53 -0.90 -2.82
C LEU A 116 -9.40 -2.09 -1.87
N ARG A 117 -9.66 -1.87 -0.57
CA ARG A 117 -9.61 -2.95 0.42
C ARG A 117 -10.68 -4.03 0.18
N SER A 118 -11.86 -3.65 -0.30
CA SER A 118 -12.93 -4.62 -0.60
C SER A 118 -12.59 -5.48 -1.82
N GLU A 119 -12.03 -4.88 -2.87
CA GLU A 119 -11.60 -5.60 -4.07
C GLU A 119 -10.44 -6.55 -3.78
N LEU A 120 -9.40 -6.07 -3.07
CA LEU A 120 -8.27 -6.90 -2.65
C LEU A 120 -8.71 -8.07 -1.79
N LYS A 121 -9.67 -7.88 -0.87
CA LYS A 121 -10.24 -8.97 -0.06
C LYS A 121 -10.82 -10.07 -0.95
N ILE A 122 -11.60 -9.71 -1.97
CA ILE A 122 -12.24 -10.68 -2.88
C ILE A 122 -11.18 -11.48 -3.64
N LYS A 123 -10.13 -10.82 -4.13
CA LYS A 123 -9.02 -11.47 -4.85
C LYS A 123 -8.24 -12.38 -3.90
N ALA A 124 -7.85 -11.87 -2.74
CA ALA A 124 -7.09 -12.61 -1.73
C ALA A 124 -7.81 -13.89 -1.24
N ARG A 125 -9.13 -13.88 -1.08
CA ARG A 125 -9.91 -15.09 -0.74
C ARG A 125 -9.70 -16.21 -1.75
N LYS A 126 -9.74 -15.88 -3.05
CA LYS A 126 -9.50 -16.85 -4.14
C LYS A 126 -8.06 -17.34 -4.12
N THR A 127 -7.10 -16.42 -4.01
CA THR A 127 -5.66 -16.73 -3.94
C THR A 127 -5.35 -17.65 -2.76
N VAL A 128 -5.85 -17.33 -1.56
CA VAL A 128 -5.56 -18.09 -0.34
C VAL A 128 -6.09 -19.52 -0.43
N ALA A 129 -7.34 -19.69 -0.88
CA ALA A 129 -7.91 -21.02 -1.06
C ALA A 129 -7.07 -21.87 -2.03
N MET A 130 -6.62 -21.28 -3.14
CA MET A 130 -5.81 -21.95 -4.15
C MET A 130 -4.39 -22.29 -3.67
N TYR A 131 -3.62 -21.29 -3.23
CA TYR A 131 -2.19 -21.48 -2.93
C TYR A 131 -1.93 -22.26 -1.64
N TYR A 132 -2.80 -22.13 -0.63
CA TYR A 132 -2.69 -22.92 0.61
C TYR A 132 -3.48 -24.23 0.54
N LYS A 133 -4.05 -24.57 -0.63
CA LYS A 133 -4.76 -25.84 -0.91
C LYS A 133 -5.88 -26.12 0.09
N LEU A 134 -6.58 -25.08 0.52
CA LEU A 134 -7.68 -25.17 1.48
C LEU A 134 -8.85 -25.86 0.80
N LYS A 135 -9.33 -26.96 1.39
CA LYS A 135 -10.39 -27.76 0.80
C LYS A 135 -11.75 -27.27 1.30
N PRO A 136 -12.62 -26.74 0.43
CA PRO A 136 -14.00 -26.46 0.80
C PRO A 136 -14.71 -27.81 0.97
N GLY A 137 -14.88 -28.25 2.21
CA GLY A 137 -15.50 -29.53 2.50
C GLY A 137 -16.07 -29.55 3.91
N GLN A 138 -17.26 -30.14 4.06
CA GLN A 138 -17.92 -30.26 5.36
C GLN A 138 -17.50 -31.52 6.14
N SER A 139 -16.69 -32.40 5.55
CA SER A 139 -16.23 -33.61 6.24
C SER A 139 -15.30 -33.25 7.41
N THR A 140 -15.44 -33.99 8.50
CA THR A 140 -14.63 -33.79 9.72
C THR A 140 -13.13 -33.86 9.41
N SER A 141 -12.72 -34.78 8.53
CA SER A 141 -11.31 -34.92 8.13
C SER A 141 -10.79 -33.70 7.35
N ALA A 142 -11.60 -33.11 6.46
CA ALA A 142 -11.19 -31.92 5.72
C ALA A 142 -11.06 -30.70 6.64
N LYS A 143 -12.04 -30.50 7.53
CA LYS A 143 -12.01 -29.43 8.54
C LYS A 143 -10.78 -29.54 9.43
N GLU A 144 -10.50 -30.73 9.95
CA GLU A 144 -9.36 -30.96 10.82
C GLU A 144 -8.00 -30.78 10.11
N LYS A 145 -7.92 -31.10 8.82
CA LYS A 145 -6.71 -30.84 8.01
C LYS A 145 -6.50 -29.34 7.79
N ASN A 146 -7.56 -28.62 7.40
CA ASN A 146 -7.50 -27.18 7.22
C ASN A 146 -7.14 -26.48 8.54
N LYS A 147 -7.81 -26.84 9.66
CA LYS A 147 -7.56 -26.24 10.98
C LYS A 147 -6.10 -26.39 11.42
N ARG A 148 -5.53 -27.60 11.31
CA ARG A 148 -4.11 -27.85 11.60
C ARG A 148 -3.17 -27.03 10.72
N LEU A 149 -3.49 -26.91 9.43
CA LEU A 149 -2.71 -26.09 8.52
C LEU A 149 -2.76 -24.60 8.91
N ILE A 150 -3.94 -24.06 9.20
CA ILE A 150 -4.10 -22.65 9.59
C ILE A 150 -3.36 -22.35 10.89
N VAL A 151 -3.44 -23.22 11.90
CA VAL A 151 -2.69 -23.06 13.16
C VAL A 151 -1.19 -23.00 12.90
N LYS A 152 -0.65 -23.89 12.05
CA LYS A 152 0.77 -23.87 11.68
C LYS A 152 1.16 -22.57 10.96
N LEU A 153 0.34 -22.13 10.01
CA LEU A 153 0.64 -20.98 9.15
C LEU A 153 0.55 -19.64 9.88
N LEU A 154 -0.40 -19.51 10.80
CA LEU A 154 -0.71 -18.28 11.54
C LEU A 154 -0.12 -18.26 12.96
N GLN A 155 0.92 -19.04 13.21
CA GLN A 155 1.61 -18.99 14.49
C GLN A 155 2.03 -17.54 14.79
N GLU A 156 1.63 -17.01 15.94
CA GLU A 156 1.84 -15.59 16.28
C GLU A 156 3.19 -15.34 16.96
N THR A 157 3.80 -16.38 17.53
CA THR A 157 5.01 -16.28 18.36
C THR A 157 6.02 -17.36 18.05
N GLY A 158 7.26 -17.11 18.50
CA GLY A 158 8.35 -18.03 18.31
C GLY A 158 8.94 -18.00 16.90
N PRO A 159 9.76 -19.00 16.56
CA PRO A 159 10.55 -18.98 15.34
C PRO A 159 9.73 -19.28 14.08
N ASP A 160 8.51 -19.81 14.23
CA ASP A 160 7.56 -20.10 13.14
C ASP A 160 6.53 -18.99 12.93
N ARG A 161 6.76 -17.80 13.50
CA ARG A 161 5.83 -16.68 13.39
C ARG A 161 5.53 -16.36 11.92
N ASN A 162 4.24 -16.26 11.59
CA ASN A 162 3.75 -15.89 10.26
C ASN A 162 4.32 -16.76 9.12
N LEU A 163 4.41 -18.07 9.33
CA LEU A 163 5.01 -19.00 8.36
C LEU A 163 4.40 -18.92 6.96
N PHE A 164 3.15 -18.44 6.83
CA PHE A 164 2.46 -18.25 5.56
C PHE A 164 3.17 -17.34 4.55
N ILE A 165 4.04 -16.43 5.01
CA ILE A 165 4.76 -15.50 4.12
C ILE A 165 5.92 -16.17 3.37
N TYR A 166 6.34 -17.36 3.82
CA TYR A 166 7.43 -18.13 3.23
C TYR A 166 6.92 -19.10 2.15
N PRO A 167 7.69 -19.34 1.07
CA PRO A 167 7.41 -20.41 0.11
C PRO A 167 7.27 -21.77 0.79
N VAL A 168 6.45 -22.67 0.24
CA VAL A 168 6.15 -23.99 0.83
C VAL A 168 7.42 -24.78 1.18
N LYS A 169 8.49 -24.70 0.36
CA LYS A 169 9.77 -25.36 0.63
C LYS A 169 10.45 -24.83 1.91
N GLU A 170 10.34 -23.53 2.17
CA GLU A 170 10.91 -22.86 3.35
C GLU A 170 10.07 -23.10 4.61
N GLN A 171 8.76 -23.34 4.48
CA GLN A 171 7.88 -23.67 5.61
C GLN A 171 8.18 -25.02 6.30
N ALA A 172 9.03 -25.85 5.68
CA ALA A 172 9.49 -27.12 6.24
C ALA A 172 10.94 -27.05 6.76
N ARG A 173 11.66 -25.96 6.47
CA ARG A 173 13.05 -25.78 6.93
C ARG A 173 13.11 -25.33 8.38
N GLU A 174 14.25 -25.60 8.99
CA GLU A 174 14.58 -25.11 10.33
C GLU A 174 14.57 -23.57 10.34
N PRO A 175 13.99 -22.93 11.38
CA PRO A 175 13.81 -21.48 11.38
C PRO A 175 15.09 -20.67 11.16
N ALA A 176 16.22 -21.17 11.68
CA ALA A 176 17.52 -20.51 11.55
C ALA A 176 18.06 -20.48 10.11
N THR A 177 17.59 -21.37 9.24
CA THR A 177 18.06 -21.52 7.86
C THR A 177 17.02 -21.13 6.82
N ARG A 178 15.84 -20.67 7.24
CA ARG A 178 14.79 -20.19 6.33
C ARG A 178 15.23 -18.96 5.58
N GLN A 179 14.91 -18.94 4.30
CA GLN A 179 15.17 -17.84 3.39
C GLN A 179 13.88 -17.37 2.72
N HIS A 180 13.98 -16.37 1.85
CA HIS A 180 12.88 -15.93 0.97
C HIS A 180 11.59 -15.51 1.70
N ILE A 181 11.74 -14.84 2.85
CA ILE A 181 10.61 -14.21 3.55
C ILE A 181 9.82 -13.30 2.60
N TYR A 182 8.49 -13.30 2.70
CA TYR A 182 7.56 -12.60 1.79
C TYR A 182 7.57 -13.03 0.32
N ARG A 183 8.21 -14.15 -0.03
CA ARG A 183 8.18 -14.70 -1.41
C ARG A 183 7.18 -15.82 -1.63
N HIS A 184 6.25 -16.06 -0.70
CA HIS A 184 5.19 -17.02 -0.98
C HIS A 184 4.41 -16.59 -2.25
N PRO A 185 4.20 -17.47 -3.25
CA PRO A 185 3.60 -17.10 -4.53
C PRO A 185 2.21 -16.42 -4.43
N ALA A 186 1.46 -16.67 -3.35
CA ALA A 186 0.20 -15.97 -3.09
C ALA A 186 0.37 -14.44 -2.99
N ILE A 187 1.50 -13.95 -2.43
CA ILE A 187 1.79 -12.53 -2.29
C ILE A 187 1.93 -11.91 -3.68
N GLY A 188 2.81 -12.49 -4.50
CA GLY A 188 3.00 -12.04 -5.89
C GLY A 188 1.71 -12.12 -6.70
N ASN A 189 0.91 -13.18 -6.52
CA ASN A 189 -0.37 -13.31 -7.24
C ASN A 189 -1.36 -12.18 -6.89
N ILE A 190 -1.52 -11.80 -5.62
CA ILE A 190 -2.40 -10.69 -5.23
C ILE A 190 -1.92 -9.36 -5.81
N ILE A 191 -0.61 -9.10 -5.71
CA ILE A 191 0.00 -7.87 -6.23
C ILE A 191 -0.20 -7.80 -7.74
N ASN A 192 0.06 -8.88 -8.47
CA ASN A 192 -0.15 -8.92 -9.91
C ASN A 192 -1.63 -8.74 -10.25
N GLU A 193 -2.55 -9.45 -9.59
CA GLU A 193 -3.97 -9.37 -9.95
C GLU A 193 -4.61 -8.00 -9.68
N TYR A 194 -4.03 -7.17 -8.80
CA TYR A 194 -4.57 -5.86 -8.45
C TYR A 194 -3.77 -4.69 -9.03
N VAL A 195 -2.45 -4.83 -9.13
CA VAL A 195 -1.53 -3.71 -9.43
C VAL A 195 -0.96 -3.80 -10.85
N PHE A 196 -0.64 -5.00 -11.37
CA PHE A 196 0.13 -5.15 -12.62
C PHE A 196 -0.48 -6.09 -13.68
N GLY A 197 -1.66 -6.65 -13.41
CA GLY A 197 -2.25 -7.75 -14.20
C GLY A 197 -2.65 -7.38 -15.63
N ASP A 198 -2.82 -6.10 -15.93
CA ASP A 198 -3.04 -5.62 -17.30
C ASP A 198 -2.54 -4.17 -17.49
N ARG A 199 -2.57 -3.70 -18.74
CA ARG A 199 -2.00 -2.41 -19.16
C ARG A 199 -2.72 -1.18 -18.60
N ASN A 200 -3.93 -1.36 -18.05
CA ASN A 200 -4.74 -0.29 -17.49
C ASN A 200 -4.69 -0.25 -15.97
N LEU A 201 -3.95 -1.17 -15.33
CA LEU A 201 -3.80 -1.17 -13.87
C LEU A 201 -2.74 -0.17 -13.42
N LEU A 202 -2.89 0.28 -12.18
CA LEU A 202 -2.14 1.40 -11.61
C LEU A 202 -0.63 1.20 -11.67
N GLY A 203 -0.14 -0.02 -11.44
CA GLY A 203 1.29 -0.33 -11.51
C GLY A 203 1.90 -0.18 -12.90
N VAL A 204 1.09 -0.25 -13.96
CA VAL A 204 1.53 -0.08 -15.35
C VAL A 204 1.34 1.37 -15.82
N LEU A 205 0.28 2.03 -15.35
CA LEU A 205 -0.01 3.43 -15.72
C LEU A 205 0.86 4.44 -14.96
N TYR A 206 1.26 4.12 -13.73
CA TYR A 206 1.95 5.00 -12.79
C TYR A 206 3.26 4.37 -12.30
N THR A 207 4.03 3.78 -13.23
CA THR A 207 5.27 3.03 -12.94
C THR A 207 6.26 3.78 -12.07
N GLU A 208 6.34 5.11 -12.23
CA GLU A 208 7.22 6.01 -11.51
C GLU A 208 6.99 6.01 -9.99
N TYR A 209 5.78 5.67 -9.52
CA TYR A 209 5.48 5.56 -8.09
C TYR A 209 5.79 4.19 -7.50
N PHE A 210 5.89 3.16 -8.34
CA PHE A 210 6.25 1.80 -7.93
C PHE A 210 7.76 1.55 -8.04
N GLY A 211 8.48 2.39 -8.79
CA GLY A 211 9.94 2.38 -8.92
C GLY A 211 10.49 1.06 -9.46
N ASP A 212 11.81 0.91 -9.39
CA ASP A 212 12.50 -0.34 -9.77
C ASP A 212 12.32 -1.45 -8.73
N GLN A 213 11.84 -1.11 -7.54
CA GLN A 213 11.62 -2.04 -6.44
C GLN A 213 10.22 -1.86 -5.87
N LEU A 214 9.43 -2.94 -5.80
CA LEU A 214 8.11 -2.92 -5.19
C LEU A 214 8.11 -2.21 -3.82
N PRO A 215 7.18 -1.27 -3.60
CA PRO A 215 7.05 -0.62 -2.32
C PRO A 215 6.69 -1.62 -1.21
N LYS A 216 7.37 -1.50 -0.06
CA LYS A 216 7.04 -2.30 1.14
C LYS A 216 5.56 -2.24 1.51
N PRO A 217 4.87 -1.08 1.43
CA PRO A 217 3.43 -1.02 1.68
C PRO A 217 2.61 -1.94 0.77
N THR A 218 3.00 -2.12 -0.49
CA THR A 218 2.32 -3.03 -1.42
C THR A 218 2.47 -4.49 -0.96
N ILE A 219 3.68 -4.89 -0.57
CA ILE A 219 3.97 -6.25 -0.07
C ILE A 219 3.25 -6.51 1.27
N ALA A 220 3.36 -5.58 2.21
CA ALA A 220 2.72 -5.67 3.52
C ALA A 220 1.19 -5.73 3.39
N LEU A 221 0.59 -5.00 2.44
CA LEU A 221 -0.83 -5.03 2.19
C LEU A 221 -1.29 -6.41 1.69
N ALA A 222 -0.58 -6.99 0.73
CA ALA A 222 -0.87 -8.34 0.22
C ALA A 222 -0.76 -9.38 1.34
N ALA A 223 0.30 -9.33 2.16
CA ALA A 223 0.47 -10.21 3.31
C ALA A 223 -0.66 -10.04 4.34
N THR A 224 -1.08 -8.82 4.62
CA THR A 224 -2.21 -8.51 5.52
C THR A 224 -3.50 -9.16 5.05
N PHE A 225 -3.80 -9.08 3.74
CA PHE A 225 -4.98 -9.71 3.17
C PHE A 225 -4.91 -11.23 3.19
N ILE A 226 -3.72 -11.82 2.97
CA ILE A 226 -3.51 -13.26 3.13
C ILE A 226 -3.77 -13.67 4.58
N GLU A 227 -3.19 -12.98 5.55
CA GLU A 227 -3.36 -13.28 6.97
C GLU A 227 -4.85 -13.21 7.37
N PHE A 228 -5.54 -12.15 6.94
CA PHE A 228 -6.98 -12.00 7.15
C PHE A 228 -7.76 -13.16 6.53
N CYS A 229 -7.51 -13.49 5.26
CA CYS A 229 -8.21 -14.56 4.58
C CYS A 229 -7.88 -15.93 5.15
N LEU A 230 -6.68 -16.17 5.69
CA LEU A 230 -6.36 -17.41 6.41
C LEU A 230 -7.14 -17.51 7.73
N LYS A 231 -7.35 -16.39 8.44
CA LYS A 231 -8.17 -16.34 9.66
C LYS A 231 -9.63 -16.70 9.39
N GLU A 232 -10.16 -16.43 8.19
CA GLU A 232 -11.48 -16.88 7.74
C GLU A 232 -11.62 -18.40 7.68
N TRP A 233 -10.50 -19.15 7.75
CA TRP A 233 -10.47 -20.61 7.74
C TRP A 233 -10.05 -21.22 9.07
N ALA A 234 -9.99 -20.43 10.16
CA ALA A 234 -9.50 -20.89 11.47
C ALA A 234 -10.25 -22.12 12.01
N GLU A 235 -11.56 -22.24 11.75
CA GLU A 235 -12.37 -23.40 12.13
C GLU A 235 -12.40 -24.51 11.07
N GLY A 236 -11.44 -24.50 10.15
CA GLY A 236 -11.28 -25.51 9.10
C GLY A 236 -12.28 -25.42 7.95
N HIS A 237 -13.17 -24.43 7.96
CA HIS A 237 -14.11 -24.11 6.89
C HIS A 237 -14.14 -22.59 6.70
N PHE A 238 -14.57 -22.15 5.52
CA PHE A 238 -14.69 -20.73 5.21
C PHE A 238 -15.80 -20.07 6.02
N ASP A 239 -15.46 -18.99 6.72
CA ASP A 239 -16.37 -18.07 7.38
C ASP A 239 -16.19 -16.65 6.83
N ASP A 240 -17.27 -15.98 6.43
CA ASP A 240 -17.23 -14.64 5.82
C ASP A 240 -17.03 -13.58 6.91
N ALA A 241 -15.79 -13.41 7.34
CA ALA A 241 -15.45 -12.46 8.38
C ALA A 241 -15.54 -11.01 7.88
N THR A 242 -15.87 -10.11 8.80
CA THR A 242 -15.86 -8.67 8.51
C THR A 242 -14.42 -8.15 8.55
N PHE A 243 -14.00 -7.51 7.46
CA PHE A 243 -12.72 -6.81 7.40
C PHE A 243 -12.84 -5.44 8.09
N THR A 244 -12.18 -5.26 9.23
CA THR A 244 -12.18 -3.98 9.97
C THR A 244 -10.84 -3.25 9.80
N VAL A 245 -10.89 -1.92 9.67
CA VAL A 245 -9.69 -1.08 9.56
C VAL A 245 -8.86 -1.19 10.83
N SER A 246 -9.46 -1.06 12.02
CA SER A 246 -8.77 -1.03 13.31
C SER A 246 -7.92 -2.27 13.58
N LYS A 247 -8.37 -3.46 13.18
CA LYS A 247 -7.62 -4.71 13.37
C LYS A 247 -6.53 -4.87 12.31
N ASN A 248 -6.89 -4.65 11.04
CA ASN A 248 -5.99 -4.93 9.92
C ASN A 248 -4.91 -3.85 9.75
N SER A 249 -5.12 -2.62 10.24
CA SER A 249 -4.07 -1.59 10.27
C SER A 249 -2.89 -2.00 11.16
N THR A 250 -3.15 -2.69 12.27
CA THR A 250 -2.12 -3.18 13.18
C THR A 250 -1.34 -4.34 12.55
N ILE A 251 -2.03 -5.26 11.88
CA ILE A 251 -1.39 -6.37 11.13
C ILE A 251 -0.51 -5.81 10.02
N PHE A 252 -1.03 -4.85 9.26
CA PHE A 252 -0.29 -4.14 8.21
C PHE A 252 0.97 -3.46 8.75
N ALA A 253 0.85 -2.70 9.85
CA ALA A 253 1.98 -2.04 10.48
C ALA A 253 3.04 -3.06 10.98
N SER A 254 2.60 -4.22 11.49
CA SER A 254 3.50 -5.30 11.87
C SER A 254 4.29 -5.85 10.68
N HIS A 255 3.63 -6.09 9.54
CA HIS A 255 4.31 -6.56 8.33
C HIS A 255 5.30 -5.53 7.77
N LEU A 256 4.94 -4.25 7.80
CA LEU A 256 5.86 -3.17 7.45
C LEU A 256 7.10 -3.16 8.34
N ALA A 257 6.92 -3.26 9.66
CA ALA A 257 8.04 -3.31 10.60
C ALA A 257 8.94 -4.53 10.37
N ASP A 258 8.36 -5.68 10.01
CA ASP A 258 9.11 -6.90 9.65
C ASP A 258 9.91 -6.71 8.36
N LEU A 259 9.33 -6.10 7.31
CA LEU A 259 10.03 -5.77 6.06
C LEU A 259 11.15 -4.76 6.27
N ASP A 260 10.93 -3.74 7.11
CA ASP A 260 11.95 -2.77 7.49
C ASP A 260 13.11 -3.41 8.25
N LYS A 261 12.79 -4.31 9.20
CA LYS A 261 13.79 -5.08 9.93
C LYS A 261 14.58 -5.97 8.99
N PHE A 262 13.90 -6.66 8.07
CA PHE A 262 14.55 -7.50 7.07
C PHE A 262 15.53 -6.69 6.23
N GLN A 263 15.10 -5.58 5.61
CA GLN A 263 15.99 -4.76 4.79
C GLN A 263 17.20 -4.26 5.58
N ARG A 264 17.02 -3.79 6.83
CA ARG A 264 18.15 -3.33 7.65
C ARG A 264 19.18 -4.43 7.91
N LEU A 265 18.72 -5.65 8.18
CA LEU A 265 19.60 -6.78 8.48
C LEU A 265 20.24 -7.40 7.24
N THR A 266 19.63 -7.21 6.06
CA THR A 266 20.11 -7.77 4.79
C THR A 266 20.67 -6.73 3.83
N MET A 267 20.83 -5.49 4.28
CA MET A 267 21.26 -4.36 3.45
C MET A 267 22.60 -4.63 2.76
N GLN A 268 23.54 -5.29 3.45
CA GLN A 268 24.86 -5.63 2.90
C GLN A 268 24.82 -6.72 1.80
N PHE A 269 23.70 -7.42 1.66
CA PHE A 269 23.50 -8.51 0.71
C PHE A 269 22.48 -8.18 -0.38
N ASP A 270 21.90 -6.97 -0.35
CA ASP A 270 20.87 -6.47 -1.27
C ASP A 270 19.65 -7.40 -1.48
N LEU A 271 19.32 -8.23 -0.48
CA LEU A 271 18.27 -9.25 -0.60
C LEU A 271 16.84 -8.68 -0.71
N TYR A 272 16.68 -7.39 -0.41
CA TYR A 272 15.41 -6.70 -0.64
C TYR A 272 15.15 -6.53 -2.14
N ARG A 273 16.17 -6.17 -2.93
CA ARG A 273 16.07 -6.05 -4.38
C ARG A 273 15.64 -7.38 -5.01
N ASP A 274 16.19 -8.49 -4.54
CA ASP A 274 15.81 -9.81 -5.04
C ASP A 274 14.33 -10.18 -4.74
N ILE A 275 13.72 -9.64 -3.67
CA ILE A 275 12.28 -9.82 -3.41
C ILE A 275 11.48 -9.08 -4.48
N THR A 276 11.90 -7.86 -4.82
CA THR A 276 11.16 -6.97 -5.69
C THR A 276 11.32 -7.29 -7.18
N ASP A 277 12.50 -7.73 -7.61
CA ASP A 277 12.78 -8.09 -9.01
C ASP A 277 11.93 -9.28 -9.45
N SER A 278 11.70 -10.25 -8.56
CA SER A 278 10.85 -11.42 -8.83
C SER A 278 9.38 -11.08 -9.02
N ALA A 279 8.93 -9.93 -8.51
CA ALA A 279 7.54 -9.52 -8.53
C ALA A 279 7.22 -8.53 -9.67
N HIS A 280 8.19 -7.73 -10.10
CA HIS A 280 8.08 -6.80 -11.23
C HIS A 280 7.96 -7.48 -12.60
N THR A 281 8.47 -8.70 -12.76
CA THR A 281 8.49 -9.38 -14.07
C THR A 281 7.21 -10.11 -14.47
N ALA A 282 6.10 -9.94 -13.75
CA ALA A 282 4.84 -10.62 -14.09
C ALA A 282 3.95 -9.87 -15.11
N GLY A 283 4.47 -8.83 -15.76
CA GLY A 283 3.99 -8.37 -17.06
C GLY A 283 4.34 -9.37 -18.17
N ARG A 284 3.71 -10.56 -18.14
CA ARG A 284 3.97 -11.73 -19.01
C ARG A 284 5.46 -12.11 -19.15
N MET A 285 5.99 -12.76 -18.12
CA MET A 285 7.08 -13.71 -18.34
C MET A 285 6.46 -15.02 -18.87
N PRO A 286 6.91 -15.57 -20.02
CA PRO A 286 6.50 -16.92 -20.42
C PRO A 286 6.89 -17.91 -19.33
N ASP A 287 6.03 -18.88 -18.99
CA ASP A 287 6.24 -19.85 -17.90
C ASP A 287 7.64 -20.49 -17.94
N LYS A 288 8.16 -20.70 -19.14
CA LYS A 288 9.51 -21.22 -19.40
C LYS A 288 10.63 -20.33 -18.90
N VAL A 289 10.51 -19.01 -18.99
CA VAL A 289 11.52 -18.06 -18.52
C VAL A 289 11.48 -17.94 -16.99
N PHE A 290 10.29 -18.09 -16.38
CA PHE A 290 10.15 -18.18 -14.93
C PHE A 290 10.74 -19.48 -14.39
N GLU A 291 10.52 -20.61 -15.07
CA GLU A 291 11.17 -21.88 -14.74
C GLU A 291 12.68 -21.86 -14.99
N ASP A 292 13.16 -21.25 -16.08
CA ASP A 292 14.59 -21.11 -16.37
C ASP A 292 15.28 -20.18 -15.36
N MET A 293 14.60 -19.13 -14.87
CA MET A 293 15.09 -18.29 -13.77
C MET A 293 15.14 -19.03 -12.43
N LEU A 294 14.13 -19.83 -12.10
CA LEU A 294 14.14 -20.69 -10.91
C LEU A 294 15.26 -21.73 -10.98
N LYS A 295 15.49 -22.30 -12.16
CA LYS A 295 16.53 -23.30 -12.41
C LYS A 295 17.94 -22.71 -12.34
N ALA A 296 18.19 -21.55 -12.96
CA ALA A 296 19.48 -20.85 -12.86
C ALA A 296 19.80 -20.40 -11.42
N TYR A 297 18.76 -20.18 -10.60
CA TYR A 297 18.90 -19.86 -9.19
C TYR A 297 19.25 -21.09 -8.34
N GLU A 298 18.66 -22.26 -8.65
CA GLU A 298 19.02 -23.54 -8.02
C GLU A 298 20.41 -24.04 -8.46
N GLU A 299 20.84 -23.76 -9.69
CA GLU A 299 22.17 -24.13 -10.20
C GLU A 299 23.30 -23.29 -9.59
N ARG A 300 23.06 -22.01 -9.23
CA ARG A 300 24.05 -21.19 -8.50
C ARG A 300 24.38 -21.72 -7.09
N GLU A 301 23.43 -22.38 -6.43
CA GLU A 301 23.67 -23.04 -5.13
C GLU A 301 24.60 -24.26 -5.23
N THR A 302 24.69 -24.91 -6.40
CA THR A 302 25.60 -26.04 -6.62
C THR A 302 27.05 -25.60 -6.85
N THR A 303 27.28 -24.43 -7.43
CA THR A 303 28.63 -23.91 -7.70
C THR A 303 29.31 -23.26 -6.48
N GLU A 304 28.53 -22.72 -5.53
CA GLU A 304 29.09 -22.11 -4.31
C GLU A 304 29.33 -23.13 -3.17
N SER A 305 28.79 -24.35 -3.28
CA SER A 305 29.04 -25.44 -2.31
C SER A 305 30.25 -26.32 -2.66
N GLU A 306 30.84 -26.19 -3.84
CA GLU A 306 32.03 -26.96 -4.27
C GLU A 306 33.35 -26.17 -4.18
N SER A 307 33.36 -24.87 -3.83
CA SER A 307 34.57 -24.04 -3.87
C SER A 307 35.30 -23.81 -2.53
N GLU A 308 34.97 -24.52 -1.45
CA GLU A 308 35.74 -24.45 -0.19
C GLU A 308 36.22 -25.82 0.30
N VAL A 309 37.28 -26.36 -0.33
CA VAL A 309 38.34 -27.09 0.41
C VAL A 309 39.69 -26.89 -0.32
N PRO A 310 40.58 -25.98 0.14
CA PRO A 310 42.00 -26.18 -0.06
C PRO A 310 42.51 -27.13 1.02
N ASP A 311 42.79 -28.36 0.61
CA ASP A 311 43.53 -29.34 1.40
C ASP A 311 44.94 -28.78 1.70
N LYS A 312 45.17 -28.41 2.96
CA LYS A 312 46.51 -28.18 3.50
C LYS A 312 46.69 -29.05 4.73
N SER A 313 47.01 -30.31 4.46
CA SER A 313 47.56 -31.26 5.41
C SER A 313 48.66 -32.09 4.75
N SER A 314 49.88 -31.55 4.68
CA SER A 314 51.10 -32.36 4.74
C SER A 314 52.34 -31.47 4.89
N ASP A 315 52.74 -31.21 6.12
CA ASP A 315 54.15 -31.02 6.48
C ASP A 315 54.38 -31.76 7.80
N ILE A 316 54.70 -33.05 7.69
CA ILE A 316 55.46 -33.81 8.66
C ILE A 316 56.52 -34.55 7.86
N GLU A 317 57.72 -33.98 7.82
CA GLU A 317 59.01 -34.62 8.13
C GLU A 317 60.11 -33.56 8.23
#